data_AF-A0A0H2L8V3-F1
#
_entry.id   AF-A0A0H2L8V3-F1
#
_cell.length_a   1.000
_cell.length_b   1.000
_cell.length_c   1.000
_cell.angle_alpha   90.00
_cell.angle_beta   90.00
_cell.angle_gamma   90.00
#
_symmetry.space_group_name_H-M   'P 1'
#
loop_
_entity.id
_entity.type
_entity.pdbx_description
1 polymer ?
#
loop_
_entity_poly.entity_id
_entity_poly.type
_entity_poly.pdbx_seq_one_letter_code
_entity_poly.pdbx_strand_id
1 'polypeptide(L)'
;MFAGENAAMSSPTRHRRSTSRSFALGAAVVTTLALAGCAEDGSVSVPEFTLTGDQVQQFLDDARSQAETIGEDVRSLTDDLGSLSGEARTRAEDAATAAQEAADEARAAADEAATATDDTRAEAEQRLAEAETALEDASTELDAVADSLSGADAAVRDAIESLRERVDELRAELEGSTGS
;
A
#
# COMPACT_ATOMS: atom_id res chain seq x y z
N MET A 1 30.73 -52.55 40.44
CA MET A 1 30.73 -51.43 41.41
C MET A 1 29.86 -50.34 40.80
N PHE A 2 28.58 -50.25 41.20
CA PHE A 2 28.04 -49.31 42.22
C PHE A 2 28.36 -47.85 41.84
N ALA A 3 27.43 -47.05 41.30
CA ALA A 3 26.20 -46.45 41.88
C ALA A 3 26.45 -45.07 42.53
N GLY A 4 25.49 -44.14 42.36
CA GLY A 4 25.37 -42.84 43.06
C GLY A 4 25.60 -41.63 42.14
N GLU A 5 24.66 -40.97 41.47
CA GLU A 5 23.34 -40.41 41.81
C GLU A 5 23.37 -38.95 42.35
N ASN A 6 22.45 -38.14 41.81
CA ASN A 6 21.83 -36.90 42.34
C ASN A 6 22.44 -35.51 42.15
N ALA A 7 21.88 -34.81 41.15
CA ALA A 7 20.94 -33.67 41.26
C ALA A 7 21.27 -32.44 42.15
N ALA A 8 21.33 -31.29 41.49
CA ALA A 8 20.69 -30.03 41.89
C ALA A 8 20.38 -29.23 40.61
N MET A 9 19.13 -29.24 40.11
CA MET A 9 18.17 -28.13 40.24
C MET A 9 18.78 -26.73 40.34
N SER A 10 18.64 -25.94 39.27
CA SER A 10 18.17 -24.54 39.31
C SER A 10 17.69 -24.14 37.91
N SER A 11 16.37 -23.96 37.79
CA SER A 11 15.70 -23.23 36.71
C SER A 11 15.90 -21.71 36.90
N PRO A 12 15.16 -20.84 36.20
CA PRO A 12 15.38 -20.35 34.84
C PRO A 12 15.73 -18.85 34.83
N THR A 13 16.39 -18.35 33.79
CA THR A 13 16.31 -16.91 33.46
C THR A 13 16.12 -16.74 31.96
N ARG A 14 14.87 -16.45 31.59
CA ARG A 14 14.54 -15.69 30.40
C ARG A 14 15.38 -14.41 30.38
N HIS A 15 15.99 -14.08 29.25
CA HIS A 15 15.76 -12.76 28.69
C HIS A 15 15.97 -12.77 27.17
N ARG A 16 14.83 -12.81 26.49
CA ARG A 16 14.58 -12.30 25.15
C ARG A 16 15.17 -10.89 25.07
N ARG A 17 16.22 -10.68 24.28
CA ARG A 17 16.56 -9.35 23.75
C ARG A 17 16.22 -9.37 22.27
N SER A 18 14.95 -9.07 22.02
CA SER A 18 14.47 -8.55 20.75
C SER A 18 15.20 -7.24 20.53
N THR A 19 15.99 -7.15 19.47
CA THR A 19 16.61 -5.92 19.03
C THR A 19 15.55 -5.15 18.25
N SER A 20 14.62 -4.55 18.97
CA SER A 20 13.72 -3.52 18.46
C SER A 20 14.59 -2.37 17.97
N ARG A 21 14.76 -2.26 16.65
CA ARG A 21 15.21 -1.01 16.03
C ARG A 21 13.99 -0.11 15.98
N SER A 22 13.78 0.63 17.07
CA SER A 22 12.89 1.78 17.10
C SER A 22 13.47 2.85 16.17
N PHE A 23 12.92 2.96 14.97
CA PHE A 23 12.95 4.22 14.24
C PHE A 23 11.86 5.10 14.86
N ALA A 24 12.30 5.99 15.75
CA ALA A 24 11.50 7.08 16.27
C ALA A 24 11.99 8.38 15.63
N LEU A 25 11.31 8.75 14.55
CA LEU A 25 11.20 10.10 13.99
C LEU A 25 9.70 10.21 13.66
N GLY A 26 8.86 10.99 14.32
CA GLY A 26 9.10 12.27 14.94
C GLY A 26 8.57 13.40 14.06
N ALA A 27 7.31 13.31 13.61
CA ALA A 27 6.54 14.44 13.09
C ALA A 27 5.06 14.19 13.34
N ALA A 28 4.56 14.64 14.50
CA ALA A 28 3.13 14.76 14.72
C ALA A 28 2.66 16.05 14.03
N VAL A 29 2.16 15.94 12.80
CA VAL A 29 1.32 17.00 12.23
C VAL A 29 -0.11 16.72 12.71
N VAL A 30 -0.49 17.40 13.78
CA VAL A 30 -1.90 17.51 14.18
C VAL A 30 -2.53 18.52 13.24
N THR A 31 -3.07 18.06 12.12
CA THR A 31 -3.93 18.88 11.26
C THR A 31 -5.32 18.89 11.88
N THR A 32 -5.61 19.90 12.71
CA THR A 32 -6.99 20.20 13.10
C THR A 32 -7.77 20.62 11.87
N LEU A 33 -8.50 19.68 11.26
CA LEU A 33 -9.54 19.97 10.27
C LEU A 33 -10.70 20.65 10.97
N ALA A 34 -10.66 21.99 11.00
CA ALA A 34 -11.83 22.79 11.29
C ALA A 34 -12.73 22.79 10.04
N LEU A 35 -13.72 21.89 9.98
CA LEU A 35 -14.85 21.97 9.04
C LEU A 35 -15.81 23.10 9.48
N ALA A 36 -15.36 24.35 9.41
CA ALA A 36 -16.24 25.51 9.46
C ALA A 36 -16.63 25.88 8.02
N GLY A 37 -17.91 25.76 7.72
CA GLY A 37 -18.43 25.97 6.38
C GLY A 37 -18.49 27.42 5.91
N CYS A 38 -18.79 27.49 4.61
CA CYS A 38 -19.55 28.51 3.87
C CYS A 38 -18.85 29.78 3.33
N ALA A 39 -18.88 29.81 1.99
CA ALA A 39 -19.20 30.91 1.07
C ALA A 39 -18.05 31.75 0.49
N GLU A 40 -18.01 31.74 -0.85
CA GLU A 40 -17.52 32.82 -1.74
C GLU A 40 -16.06 33.28 -1.53
N ASP A 41 -15.11 32.51 -2.05
CA ASP A 41 -14.10 32.95 -3.03
C ASP A 41 -13.24 31.72 -3.35
N GLY A 42 -13.31 31.24 -4.59
CA GLY A 42 -12.76 29.96 -5.01
C GLY A 42 -11.23 29.97 -5.03
N SER A 43 -10.62 29.53 -3.93
CA SER A 43 -9.23 29.08 -3.91
C SER A 43 -9.08 28.10 -2.75
N VAL A 44 -9.50 26.86 -3.00
CA VAL A 44 -8.93 25.73 -2.29
C VAL A 44 -7.45 25.78 -2.65
N SER A 45 -6.58 26.06 -1.67
CA SER A 45 -5.14 25.83 -1.82
C SER A 45 -4.96 24.34 -2.01
N VAL A 46 -5.05 23.90 -3.26
CA VAL A 46 -4.48 22.63 -3.69
C VAL A 46 -2.97 22.79 -3.51
N PRO A 47 -2.27 21.82 -2.91
CA PRO A 47 -0.81 21.86 -2.87
C PRO A 47 -0.29 22.13 -4.28
N GLU A 48 0.53 23.17 -4.42
CA GLU A 48 1.13 23.50 -5.71
C GLU A 48 2.05 22.33 -6.08
N PHE A 49 1.70 21.57 -7.12
CA PHE A 49 2.59 20.57 -7.72
C PHE A 49 3.85 21.30 -8.23
N THR A 50 4.90 21.36 -7.40
CA THR A 50 6.20 21.96 -7.78
C THR A 50 7.11 20.98 -8.52
N LEU A 51 6.56 19.95 -9.16
CA LEU A 51 7.33 19.06 -10.01
C LEU A 51 7.67 19.74 -11.33
N THR A 52 8.96 19.93 -11.59
CA THR A 52 9.41 20.28 -12.96
C THR A 52 9.05 19.14 -13.93
N GLY A 53 8.69 19.47 -15.17
CA GLY A 53 8.16 18.49 -16.14
C GLY A 53 8.99 17.21 -16.30
N ASP A 54 10.32 17.29 -16.18
CA ASP A 54 11.21 16.11 -16.17
C ASP A 54 11.01 15.18 -14.96
N GLN A 55 10.74 15.73 -13.77
CA GLN A 55 10.44 14.93 -12.57
C GLN A 55 9.05 14.30 -12.64
N VAL A 56 8.07 15.00 -13.24
CA VAL A 56 6.75 14.42 -13.53
C VAL A 56 6.91 13.21 -14.46
N GLN A 57 7.71 13.32 -15.53
CA GLN A 57 7.91 12.21 -16.46
C GLN A 57 8.60 11.01 -15.82
N GLN A 58 9.61 11.22 -14.97
CA GLN A 58 10.27 10.12 -14.26
C GLN A 58 9.32 9.42 -13.29
N PHE A 59 8.57 10.19 -12.51
CA PHE A 59 7.54 9.68 -11.62
C PHE A 59 6.50 8.83 -12.35
N LEU A 60 6.00 9.32 -13.49
CA LEU A 60 5.04 8.57 -14.31
C LEU A 60 5.62 7.27 -14.85
N ASP A 61 6.91 7.23 -15.16
CA ASP A 61 7.57 6.02 -15.65
C ASP A 61 7.70 4.96 -14.55
N ASP A 62 8.03 5.37 -13.33
CA ASP A 62 8.06 4.52 -12.14
C ASP A 62 6.65 4.00 -11.77
N ALA A 63 5.66 4.89 -11.71
CA ALA A 63 4.27 4.53 -11.43
C ALA A 63 3.71 3.54 -12.47
N ARG A 64 4.05 3.74 -13.76
CA ARG A 64 3.69 2.81 -14.84
C ARG A 64 4.37 1.46 -14.69
N SER A 65 5.66 1.45 -14.37
CA SER A 65 6.42 0.22 -14.15
C SER A 65 5.84 -0.58 -12.98
N GLN A 66 5.45 0.10 -11.91
CA GLN A 66 4.80 -0.52 -10.76
C GLN A 66 3.41 -1.06 -11.08
N ALA A 67 2.58 -0.30 -11.79
CA ALA A 67 1.26 -0.80 -12.20
C ALA A 67 1.37 -2.06 -13.08
N GLU A 68 2.36 -2.12 -13.98
CA GLU A 68 2.63 -3.30 -14.81
C GLU A 68 3.07 -4.49 -13.94
N THR A 69 3.95 -4.22 -12.98
CA THR A 69 4.47 -5.18 -12.00
C THR A 69 3.37 -5.71 -11.07
N ILE A 70 2.41 -4.87 -10.67
CA ILE A 70 1.20 -5.25 -9.93
C ILE A 70 0.32 -6.17 -10.78
N GLY A 71 0.11 -5.84 -12.06
CA GLY A 71 -0.67 -6.68 -12.98
C GLY A 71 -0.06 -8.07 -13.19
N GLU A 72 1.28 -8.17 -13.25
CA GLU A 72 1.97 -9.47 -13.30
C GLU A 72 1.79 -10.28 -12.01
N ASP A 73 1.88 -9.64 -10.84
CA ASP A 73 1.66 -10.30 -9.55
C ASP A 73 0.22 -10.78 -9.39
N VAL A 74 -0.77 -9.96 -9.77
CA VAL A 74 -2.19 -10.34 -9.76
C VAL A 74 -2.43 -11.57 -10.62
N ARG A 75 -1.80 -11.62 -11.81
CA ARG A 75 -1.90 -12.79 -12.69
C ARG A 75 -1.25 -14.03 -12.09
N SER A 76 -0.05 -13.90 -11.51
CA SER A 76 0.62 -15.02 -10.85
C SER A 76 -0.19 -15.51 -9.66
N LEU A 77 -0.67 -14.59 -8.83
CA LEU A 77 -1.50 -14.88 -7.67
C LEU A 77 -2.74 -15.67 -8.11
N THR A 78 -3.46 -15.21 -9.13
CA THR A 78 -4.66 -15.88 -9.65
C THR A 78 -4.40 -17.34 -10.07
N ASP A 79 -3.22 -17.65 -10.62
CA ASP A 79 -2.81 -19.02 -10.95
C ASP A 79 -2.55 -19.85 -9.67
N ASP A 80 -1.96 -19.24 -8.64
CA ASP A 80 -1.65 -19.87 -7.34
C ASP A 80 -2.88 -20.08 -6.43
N LEU A 81 -3.96 -19.31 -6.63
CA LEU A 81 -5.21 -19.43 -5.83
C LEU A 81 -5.94 -20.77 -5.99
N GLY A 82 -5.52 -21.63 -6.93
CA GLY A 82 -6.15 -22.93 -7.19
C GLY A 82 -6.18 -23.89 -5.98
N SER A 83 -5.35 -23.65 -4.97
CA SER A 83 -5.29 -24.47 -3.74
C SER A 83 -6.21 -23.99 -2.61
N LEU A 84 -6.81 -22.81 -2.73
CA LEU A 84 -7.69 -22.24 -1.72
C LEU A 84 -9.11 -22.83 -1.75
N SER A 85 -9.83 -22.69 -0.63
CA SER A 85 -11.28 -22.90 -0.59
C SER A 85 -11.99 -21.86 -1.45
N GLY A 86 -13.16 -22.20 -2.03
CA GLY A 86 -13.85 -21.33 -2.99
C GLY A 86 -14.13 -19.91 -2.49
N GLU A 87 -14.50 -19.76 -1.21
CA GLU A 87 -14.74 -18.45 -0.60
C GLU A 87 -13.46 -17.63 -0.39
N ALA A 88 -12.36 -18.27 0.05
CA ALA A 88 -11.08 -17.59 0.22
C ALA A 88 -10.46 -17.21 -1.12
N ARG A 89 -10.61 -18.09 -2.12
CA ARG A 89 -10.24 -17.84 -3.51
C ARG A 89 -10.96 -16.62 -4.07
N THR A 90 -12.29 -16.58 -4.00
CA THR A 90 -13.06 -15.44 -4.53
C THR A 90 -12.65 -14.13 -3.85
N ARG A 91 -12.48 -14.11 -2.53
CA ARG A 91 -11.99 -12.90 -1.85
C ARG A 91 -10.61 -12.45 -2.32
N ALA A 92 -9.68 -13.39 -2.50
CA ALA A 92 -8.36 -13.06 -2.99
C ALA A 92 -8.39 -12.59 -4.46
N GLU A 93 -9.24 -13.16 -5.30
CA GLU A 93 -9.45 -12.73 -6.70
C GLU A 93 -10.06 -11.32 -6.76
N ASP A 94 -11.08 -11.02 -5.94
CA ASP A 94 -11.70 -9.69 -5.83
C ASP A 94 -10.67 -8.65 -5.35
N ALA A 95 -9.94 -8.93 -4.27
CA ALA A 95 -8.94 -8.02 -3.72
C ALA A 95 -7.81 -7.73 -4.72
N ALA A 96 -7.32 -8.77 -5.41
CA ALA A 96 -6.29 -8.62 -6.43
C ALA A 96 -6.80 -7.84 -7.66
N THR A 97 -8.06 -8.04 -8.04
CA THR A 97 -8.70 -7.27 -9.12
C THR A 97 -8.83 -5.80 -8.74
N ALA A 98 -9.32 -5.51 -7.53
CA ALA A 98 -9.44 -4.14 -7.03
C ALA A 98 -8.09 -3.41 -6.98
N ALA A 99 -7.03 -4.10 -6.54
CA ALA A 99 -5.67 -3.57 -6.58
C ALA A 99 -5.19 -3.23 -8.00
N GLN A 100 -5.51 -4.10 -8.97
CA GLN A 100 -5.18 -3.85 -10.36
C GLN A 100 -5.95 -2.65 -10.92
N GLU A 101 -7.27 -2.58 -10.69
CA GLU A 101 -8.12 -1.47 -11.14
C GLU A 101 -7.67 -0.13 -10.54
N ALA A 102 -7.30 -0.12 -9.25
CA ALA A 102 -6.76 1.06 -8.59
C ALA A 102 -5.42 1.51 -9.19
N ALA A 103 -4.52 0.57 -9.49
CA ALA A 103 -3.23 0.88 -10.13
C ALA A 103 -3.41 1.39 -11.58
N ASP A 104 -4.38 0.83 -12.33
CA ASP A 104 -4.72 1.28 -13.68
C ASP A 104 -5.33 2.70 -13.66
N GLU A 105 -6.22 3.01 -12.71
CA GLU A 105 -6.78 4.36 -12.52
C GLU A 105 -5.71 5.36 -12.08
N ALA A 106 -4.82 4.97 -11.15
CA ALA A 106 -3.69 5.81 -10.75
C ALA A 106 -2.79 6.17 -11.94
N ARG A 107 -2.48 5.19 -12.78
CA ARG A 107 -1.73 5.41 -14.02
C ARG A 107 -2.45 6.38 -14.94
N ALA A 108 -3.75 6.19 -15.17
CA ALA A 108 -4.55 7.05 -16.03
C ALA A 108 -4.61 8.49 -15.50
N ALA A 109 -4.87 8.66 -14.20
CA ALA A 109 -4.91 9.96 -13.53
C ALA A 109 -3.56 10.68 -13.61
N ALA A 110 -2.46 9.95 -13.44
CA ALA A 110 -1.13 10.51 -13.54
C ALA A 110 -0.79 10.93 -14.99
N ASP A 111 -1.19 10.13 -15.99
CA ASP A 111 -1.09 10.48 -17.42
C ASP A 111 -1.90 11.75 -17.77
N GLU A 112 -3.11 11.89 -17.23
CA GLU A 112 -3.92 13.09 -17.38
C GLU A 112 -3.26 14.30 -16.72
N ALA A 113 -2.73 14.15 -15.50
CA ALA A 113 -1.99 15.21 -14.80
C ALA A 113 -0.75 15.69 -15.58
N ALA A 114 -0.05 14.77 -16.25
CA ALA A 114 1.11 15.07 -17.08
C ALA A 114 0.79 16.01 -18.25
N THR A 115 -0.42 15.90 -18.79
CA THR A 115 -0.88 16.63 -19.98
C THR A 115 -1.88 17.73 -19.65
N ALA A 116 -2.22 17.88 -18.37
CA ALA A 116 -3.19 18.85 -17.90
C ALA A 116 -2.72 20.29 -18.13
N THR A 117 -3.66 21.12 -18.58
CA THR A 117 -3.50 22.58 -18.60
C THR A 117 -3.99 23.17 -17.29
N ASP A 118 -3.77 24.47 -17.06
CA ASP A 118 -4.25 25.13 -15.83
C ASP A 118 -5.78 24.98 -15.63
N ASP A 119 -6.55 24.88 -16.72
CA ASP A 119 -7.99 24.65 -16.68
C ASP A 119 -8.39 23.22 -16.27
N THR A 120 -7.55 22.20 -16.52
CA THR A 120 -7.85 20.79 -16.23
C THR A 120 -7.02 20.23 -15.07
N ARG A 121 -6.08 21.02 -14.53
CA ARG A 121 -5.20 20.60 -13.43
C ARG A 121 -6.00 20.16 -12.21
N ALA A 122 -7.01 20.92 -11.82
CA ALA A 122 -7.84 20.58 -10.66
C ALA A 122 -8.60 19.25 -10.82
N GLU A 123 -9.03 18.91 -12.04
CA GLU A 123 -9.68 17.62 -12.31
C GLU A 123 -8.67 16.47 -12.25
N ALA A 124 -7.46 16.66 -12.80
CA ALA A 124 -6.40 15.67 -12.73
C ALA A 124 -5.91 15.41 -11.28
N GLU A 125 -5.81 16.46 -10.47
CA GLU A 125 -5.51 16.37 -9.04
C GLU A 125 -6.60 15.62 -8.27
N GLN A 126 -7.87 15.85 -8.60
CA GLN A 126 -8.98 15.11 -8.01
C GLN A 126 -8.91 13.62 -8.37
N ARG A 127 -8.65 13.29 -9.63
CA ARG A 127 -8.49 11.90 -10.08
C ARG A 127 -7.33 11.19 -9.39
N LEU A 128 -6.21 11.88 -9.18
CA LEU A 128 -5.07 11.34 -8.43
C LEU A 128 -5.49 11.00 -6.98
N ALA A 129 -6.20 11.91 -6.31
CA ALA A 129 -6.68 11.67 -4.94
C ALA A 129 -7.69 10.51 -4.85
N GLU A 130 -8.56 10.37 -5.85
CA GLU A 130 -9.48 9.22 -5.95
C GLU A 130 -8.72 7.91 -6.14
N ALA A 131 -7.69 7.90 -6.98
CA ALA A 131 -6.84 6.74 -7.20
C ALA A 131 -6.02 6.36 -5.95
N GLU A 132 -5.46 7.34 -5.23
CA GLU A 132 -4.79 7.13 -3.94
C GLU A 132 -5.72 6.47 -2.92
N THR A 133 -6.97 6.92 -2.86
CA THR A 133 -8.01 6.31 -2.00
C THR A 133 -8.30 4.88 -2.42
N ALA A 134 -8.45 4.62 -3.72
CA ALA A 134 -8.70 3.27 -4.23
C ALA A 134 -7.52 2.30 -3.93
N LEU A 135 -6.28 2.79 -4.00
CA LEU A 135 -5.09 2.01 -3.63
C LEU A 135 -5.05 1.71 -2.12
N GLU A 136 -5.47 2.66 -1.27
CA GLU A 136 -5.60 2.44 0.18
C GLU A 136 -6.64 1.36 0.50
N ASP A 137 -7.83 1.44 -0.11
CA ASP A 137 -8.89 0.46 0.06
C ASP A 137 -8.42 -0.93 -0.39
N ALA A 138 -7.75 -1.02 -1.55
CA ALA A 138 -7.19 -2.27 -2.04
C ALA A 138 -6.11 -2.86 -1.12
N SER A 139 -5.19 -2.04 -0.61
CA SER A 139 -4.18 -2.47 0.38
C SER A 139 -4.82 -3.03 1.66
N THR A 140 -5.90 -2.37 2.12
CA THR A 140 -6.68 -2.81 3.29
C THR A 140 -7.39 -4.14 3.03
N GLU A 141 -7.96 -4.32 1.84
CA GLU A 141 -8.65 -5.56 1.49
C GLU A 141 -7.67 -6.73 1.34
N LEU A 142 -6.49 -6.50 0.73
CA LEU A 142 -5.40 -7.48 0.65
C LEU A 142 -4.92 -7.90 2.05
N ASP A 143 -4.73 -6.96 2.99
CA ASP A 143 -4.40 -7.26 4.40
C ASP A 143 -5.46 -8.15 5.06
N ALA A 144 -6.74 -7.81 4.89
CA ALA A 144 -7.84 -8.58 5.44
C ALA A 144 -7.90 -10.01 4.88
N VAL A 145 -7.61 -10.18 3.59
CA VAL A 145 -7.51 -11.51 2.98
C VAL A 145 -6.32 -12.28 3.58
N ALA A 146 -5.14 -11.66 3.65
CA ALA A 146 -3.94 -12.29 4.22
C ALA A 146 -4.13 -12.74 5.68
N ASP A 147 -4.81 -11.95 6.51
CA ASP A 147 -5.14 -12.29 7.91
C ASP A 147 -6.16 -13.44 8.00
N SER A 148 -7.09 -13.51 7.04
CA SER A 148 -8.08 -14.59 6.96
C SER A 148 -7.50 -15.95 6.54
N LEU A 149 -6.37 -15.94 5.82
CA LEU A 149 -5.68 -17.15 5.38
C LEU A 149 -5.02 -17.88 6.56
N SER A 150 -4.78 -19.17 6.41
CA SER A 150 -4.25 -20.03 7.47
C SER A 150 -2.88 -20.61 7.11
N GLY A 151 -2.25 -21.36 8.02
CA GLY A 151 -0.90 -21.92 7.80
C GLY A 151 -0.78 -22.90 6.63
N ALA A 152 -1.88 -23.44 6.10
CA ALA A 152 -1.87 -24.24 4.87
C ALA A 152 -1.70 -23.38 3.60
N ASP A 153 -1.96 -22.08 3.73
CA ASP A 153 -2.07 -21.10 2.65
C ASP A 153 -0.90 -20.11 2.68
N ALA A 154 0.20 -20.48 3.35
CA ALA A 154 1.33 -19.56 3.62
C ALA A 154 1.92 -18.95 2.34
N ALA A 155 2.03 -19.73 1.26
CA ALA A 155 2.53 -19.23 -0.02
C ALA A 155 1.60 -18.19 -0.66
N VAL A 156 0.28 -18.39 -0.55
CA VAL A 156 -0.71 -17.42 -1.05
C VAL A 156 -0.71 -16.17 -0.19
N ARG A 157 -0.56 -16.32 1.13
CA ARG A 157 -0.42 -15.18 2.03
C ARG A 157 0.81 -14.35 1.68
N ASP A 158 1.98 -14.97 1.52
CA ASP A 158 3.22 -14.28 1.11
C ASP A 158 3.03 -13.52 -0.22
N ALA A 159 2.32 -14.12 -1.18
CA ALA A 159 2.04 -13.46 -2.46
C ALA A 159 1.09 -12.26 -2.32
N ILE A 160 0.05 -12.36 -1.48
CA ILE A 160 -0.85 -11.25 -1.16
C ILE A 160 -0.13 -10.13 -0.40
N GLU A 161 0.75 -10.48 0.54
CA GLU A 161 1.58 -9.53 1.27
C GLU A 161 2.55 -8.80 0.32
N SER A 162 3.18 -9.51 -0.63
CA SER A 162 4.01 -8.90 -1.67
C SER A 162 3.22 -7.95 -2.57
N LEU A 163 2.02 -8.36 -3.01
CA LEU A 163 1.15 -7.51 -3.83
C LEU A 163 0.76 -6.23 -3.07
N ARG A 164 0.40 -6.37 -1.79
CA ARG A 164 0.09 -5.22 -0.94
C ARG A 164 1.28 -4.26 -0.81
N GLU A 165 2.48 -4.78 -0.57
CA GLU A 165 3.69 -3.96 -0.45
C GLU A 165 3.92 -3.11 -1.70
N ARG A 166 3.63 -3.66 -2.90
CA ARG A 166 3.70 -2.92 -4.18
C ARG A 166 2.61 -1.86 -4.31
N VAL A 167 1.38 -2.15 -3.87
CA VAL A 167 0.28 -1.17 -3.86
C VAL A 167 0.61 -0.01 -2.90
N ASP A 168 1.17 -0.30 -1.73
CA ASP A 168 1.61 0.69 -0.76
C ASP A 168 2.79 1.53 -1.28
N GLU A 169 3.73 0.94 -2.03
CA GLU A 169 4.83 1.65 -2.69
C GLU A 169 4.31 2.63 -3.76
N LEU A 170 3.41 2.18 -4.63
CA LEU A 170 2.80 3.01 -5.67
C LEU A 170 2.06 4.20 -5.05
N ARG A 171 1.31 3.95 -3.98
CA ARG A 171 0.62 5.01 -3.22
C ARG A 171 1.61 6.00 -2.60
N ALA A 172 2.67 5.53 -1.96
CA ALA A 172 3.66 6.39 -1.33
C ALA A 172 4.36 7.28 -2.36
N GLU A 173 4.57 6.79 -3.58
CA GLU A 173 5.10 7.58 -4.68
C GLU A 173 4.10 8.65 -5.15
N LEU A 174 2.81 8.33 -5.26
CA LEU A 174 1.76 9.31 -5.56
C LEU A 174 1.72 10.43 -4.50
N GLU A 175 1.71 10.08 -3.22
CA GLU A 175 1.73 11.08 -2.12
C GLU A 175 3.03 11.92 -2.11
N GLY A 176 4.18 11.28 -2.38
CA GLY A 176 5.46 11.95 -2.45
C GLY A 176 5.55 12.97 -3.59
N SER A 177 4.78 12.75 -4.66
CA SER A 177 4.72 13.62 -5.83
C SER A 177 3.75 14.81 -5.66
N THR A 178 2.72 14.69 -4.81
CA THR A 178 1.74 15.76 -4.54
C THR A 178 2.13 16.67 -3.36
N GLY A 179 3.12 16.28 -2.53
CA GLY A 179 3.38 16.87 -1.22
C GLY A 179 4.70 17.63 -0.99
N SER A 180 5.46 18.05 -2.02
CA SER A 180 6.72 18.81 -1.87
C SER A 180 6.66 20.28 -2.29
#